data_AF-A0A0R2L817-F1
#
_entry.id   AF-A0A0R2L817-F1
#
_cell.length_a   1.000
_cell.length_b   1.000
_cell.length_c   1.000
_cell.angle_alpha   90.00
_cell.angle_beta   90.00
_cell.angle_gamma   90.00
#
_symmetry.space_group_name_H-M   'P 1'
#
loop_
_entity.id
_entity.type
_entity.pdbx_description
1 polymer ?
#
loop_
_entity_poly.entity_id
_entity_poly.type
_entity_poly.pdbx_seq_one_letter_code
_entity_poly.pdbx_strand_id
1 'polypeptide(L)'
;MRTIDLILLLNDFKKNNRVFVELKDQKIAVVDLKVVDDEIILQTSNKLHGLKNWEFLLLLNKKPYYEMPVFYDTKNSHQQLFGFRVANDCLLLG
;
A
#
# COMPACT_ATOMS: atom_id res chain seq x y z
N MET A 1 -0.76 -10.49 1.40
CA MET A 1 0.57 -10.54 2.01
C MET A 1 0.51 -9.88 3.38
N ARG A 2 1.39 -10.27 4.31
CA ARG A 2 1.44 -9.61 5.63
C ARG A 2 2.25 -8.33 5.55
N THR A 3 1.99 -7.42 6.47
CA THR A 3 2.65 -6.12 6.52
C THR A 3 4.18 -6.24 6.61
N ILE A 4 4.72 -7.20 7.37
CA ILE A 4 6.17 -7.38 7.47
C ILE A 4 6.80 -7.78 6.14
N ASP A 5 6.14 -8.67 5.39
CA ASP A 5 6.62 -9.12 4.09
C ASP A 5 6.65 -7.92 3.11
N LEU A 6 5.63 -7.07 3.14
CA LEU A 6 5.57 -5.85 2.35
C LEU A 6 6.67 -4.85 2.73
N ILE A 7 6.89 -4.59 4.03
CA ILE A 7 7.93 -3.67 4.52
C ILE A 7 9.32 -4.11 4.02
N LEU A 8 9.62 -5.40 4.14
CA LEU A 8 10.91 -5.95 3.73
C LEU A 8 11.15 -5.73 2.24
N LEU A 9 10.14 -5.97 1.40
CA LEU A 9 10.25 -5.75 -0.05
C LEU A 9 10.35 -4.26 -0.41
N LEU A 10 9.60 -3.38 0.27
CA LEU A 10 9.56 -1.95 -0.03
C LEU A 10 10.84 -1.20 0.37
N ASN A 11 11.61 -1.74 1.32
CA ASN A 11 12.86 -1.13 1.79
C ASN A 11 13.95 -1.03 0.70
N ASP A 12 13.87 -1.88 -0.33
CA ASP A 12 14.84 -1.87 -1.44
C ASP A 12 14.56 -0.77 -2.48
N PHE A 13 13.43 -0.05 -2.37
CA PHE A 13 12.99 0.94 -3.34
C PHE A 13 13.17 2.39 -2.86
N LYS A 14 13.26 3.33 -3.82
CA LYS A 14 13.61 4.71 -3.46
C LYS A 14 12.54 5.33 -2.57
N LYS A 15 13.00 6.10 -1.57
CA LYS A 15 12.15 6.78 -0.59
C LYS A 15 11.06 7.65 -1.22
N ASN A 16 11.36 8.30 -2.35
CA ASN A 16 10.45 9.23 -3.02
C ASN A 16 9.51 8.59 -4.04
N ASN A 17 9.61 7.27 -4.29
CA ASN A 17 8.62 6.59 -5.14
C ASN A 17 7.23 6.81 -4.57
N ARG A 18 6.27 7.17 -5.42
CA ARG A 18 4.87 7.31 -4.98
C ARG A 18 4.16 5.97 -4.99
N VAL A 19 3.30 5.75 -3.99
CA VAL A 19 2.56 4.51 -3.78
C VAL A 19 1.15 4.64 -4.33
N PHE A 20 0.77 3.69 -5.18
CA PHE A 20 -0.55 3.60 -5.79
C PHE A 20 -1.08 2.18 -5.70
N VAL A 21 -2.39 2.01 -5.66
CA VAL A 21 -3.05 0.75 -5.98
C VAL A 21 -3.30 0.72 -7.48
N GLU A 22 -2.97 -0.38 -8.12
CA GLU A 22 -3.27 -0.64 -9.52
C GLU A 22 -4.59 -1.43 -9.65
N LEU A 23 -5.62 -0.76 -10.15
CA LEU A 23 -6.91 -1.36 -10.44
C LEU A 23 -7.15 -1.36 -11.94
N LYS A 24 -6.95 -2.52 -12.58
CA LYS A 24 -7.05 -2.69 -14.04
C LYS A 24 -6.13 -1.67 -14.75
N ASP A 25 -6.72 -0.62 -15.32
CA ASP A 25 -6.03 0.43 -16.09
C ASP A 25 -5.88 1.75 -15.33
N GLN A 26 -6.16 1.77 -14.02
CA GLN A 26 -6.09 2.97 -13.20
C GLN A 26 -5.10 2.80 -12.05
N LYS A 27 -4.37 3.89 -11.77
CA LYS A 27 -3.49 4.01 -10.61
C LYS A 27 -4.14 4.97 -9.64
N ILE A 28 -4.57 4.47 -8.49
CA ILE A 28 -5.24 5.27 -7.46
C ILE A 28 -4.25 5.51 -6.33
N ALA A 29 -4.06 6.76 -5.93
CA ALA A 29 -3.07 7.13 -4.94
C ALA A 29 -3.43 6.52 -3.58
N VAL A 30 -2.47 5.85 -2.94
CA VAL A 30 -2.58 5.47 -1.52
C VAL A 30 -2.27 6.70 -0.69
N VAL A 31 -3.16 7.06 0.22
CA VAL A 31 -3.09 8.32 0.98
C VAL A 31 -2.99 8.11 2.47
N ASP A 32 -3.49 6.98 2.98
CA ASP A 32 -3.45 6.61 4.38
C ASP A 32 -3.74 5.10 4.52
N LEU A 33 -3.83 4.62 5.75
CA LEU A 33 -4.17 3.25 6.08
C LEU A 33 -5.03 3.17 7.33
N LYS A 34 -6.03 2.31 7.28
CA LYS A 34 -7.00 2.07 8.34
C LYS A 34 -6.81 0.67 8.89
N VAL A 35 -6.85 0.52 10.21
CA VAL A 35 -6.84 -0.79 10.86
C VAL A 35 -8.27 -1.19 11.20
N VAL A 36 -8.70 -2.38 10.77
CA VAL A 36 -10.04 -2.94 11.07
C VAL A 36 -9.86 -4.43 11.30
N ASP A 37 -10.33 -4.95 12.44
CA ASP A 37 -10.36 -6.39 12.75
C ASP A 37 -9.05 -7.15 12.42
N ASP A 38 -7.92 -6.60 12.88
CA ASP A 38 -6.56 -7.11 12.62
C ASP A 38 -6.12 -7.13 11.14
N GLU A 39 -6.74 -6.30 10.31
CA GLU A 39 -6.40 -6.07 8.91
C GLU A 39 -5.93 -4.63 8.68
N ILE A 40 -4.96 -4.44 7.78
CA ILE A 40 -4.56 -3.12 7.26
C ILE A 40 -5.29 -2.86 5.95
N ILE A 41 -6.19 -1.88 5.93
CA ILE A 41 -6.92 -1.46 4.73
C ILE A 41 -6.29 -0.17 4.19
N LEU A 42 -5.76 -0.23 2.96
CA LEU A 42 -5.20 0.93 2.26
C LEU A 42 -6.30 1.92 1.87
N GLN A 43 -6.19 3.14 2.35
CA GLN A 43 -7.08 4.22 1.96
C GLN A 43 -6.55 4.89 0.70
N THR A 44 -7.44 5.07 -0.29
CA THR A 44 -7.06 5.58 -1.61
C THR A 44 -7.86 6.82 -2.00
N SER A 45 -7.29 7.64 -2.90
CA SER A 45 -7.96 8.84 -3.41
C SER A 45 -7.55 9.14 -4.85
N ASN A 46 -8.49 9.66 -5.63
CA ASN A 46 -8.22 10.23 -6.97
C ASN A 46 -7.94 11.73 -6.93
N LYS A 47 -8.04 12.38 -5.76
CA LYS A 47 -7.93 13.84 -5.62
C LYS A 47 -6.71 14.29 -4.84
N LEU A 48 -6.09 13.38 -4.09
CA LEU A 48 -4.98 13.68 -3.20
C LEU A 48 -3.67 13.11 -3.75
N HIS A 49 -2.58 13.67 -3.24
CA HIS A 49 -1.24 13.20 -3.53
C HIS A 49 -0.97 11.87 -2.82
N GLY A 50 -0.54 10.87 -3.58
CA GLY A 50 -0.15 9.59 -3.01
C GLY A 50 1.10 9.70 -2.14
N LEU A 51 1.11 8.91 -1.07
CA LEU A 51 2.22 8.78 -0.14
C LEU A 51 3.49 8.44 -0.91
N LYS A 52 4.60 9.01 -0.45
CA LYS A 52 5.94 8.55 -0.79
C LYS A 52 6.23 7.25 -0.05
N ASN A 53 7.11 6.42 -0.61
CA ASN A 53 7.49 5.13 -0.03
C ASN A 53 7.92 5.27 1.44
N TRP A 54 8.70 6.31 1.78
CA TRP A 54 9.11 6.53 3.16
C TRP A 54 7.95 6.86 4.11
N GLU A 55 6.94 7.60 3.65
CA GLU A 55 5.73 7.93 4.43
C GLU A 55 4.91 6.67 4.65
N PHE A 56 4.76 5.87 3.59
CA PHE A 56 4.04 4.61 3.64
C PHE A 56 4.70 3.59 4.57
N LEU A 57 6.03 3.44 4.49
CA LEU A 57 6.82 2.60 5.40
C LEU A 57 6.69 3.07 6.85
N LEU A 58 6.68 4.38 7.11
CA LEU A 58 6.51 4.92 8.46
C LEU A 58 5.16 4.54 9.07
N LEU A 59 4.09 4.55 8.26
CA LEU A 59 2.76 4.17 8.69
C LEU A 59 2.63 2.66 8.96
N LEU A 60 3.24 1.83 8.11
CA LEU A 60 3.22 0.36 8.22
C LEU A 60 4.11 -0.17 9.33
N ASN A 61 5.26 0.46 9.60
CA ASN A 61 6.31 -0.06 10.46
C ASN A 61 5.99 0.10 11.96
N LYS A 62 4.89 -0.54 12.39
CA LYS A 62 4.50 -0.67 13.80
C LYS A 62 4.43 -2.15 14.14
N LYS A 63 5.06 -2.55 15.24
CA LYS A 63 5.13 -3.95 15.68
C LYS A 63 3.77 -4.68 15.69
N PRO A 64 2.64 -4.06 16.13
CA PRO A 64 1.33 -4.72 16.08
C PRO A 64 0.86 -5.05 14.67
N TYR A 65 1.33 -4.35 13.63
CA TYR A 65 0.85 -4.51 12.27
C TYR A 65 1.55 -5.63 11.51
N TYR A 66 2.71 -6.11 11.98
CA TYR A 66 3.59 -6.97 11.20
C TYR A 66 2.93 -8.25 10.68
N GLU A 67 2.05 -8.85 11.50
CA GLU A 67 1.33 -10.07 11.14
C GLU A 67 0.01 -9.79 10.41
N MET A 68 -0.47 -8.54 10.45
CA MET A 68 -1.73 -8.14 9.83
C MET A 68 -1.62 -8.23 8.30
N PRO A 69 -2.58 -8.89 7.63
CA PRO A 69 -2.69 -8.84 6.18
C PRO A 69 -3.02 -7.42 5.69
N VAL A 70 -2.46 -7.07 4.54
CA VAL A 70 -2.74 -5.79 3.86
C VAL A 70 -3.80 -6.01 2.78
N PHE A 71 -4.79 -5.12 2.73
CA PHE A 71 -5.89 -5.11 1.78
C PHE A 71 -6.02 -3.74 1.12
N TYR A 72 -6.65 -3.71 -0.06
CA TYR A 72 -7.06 -2.47 -0.72
C TYR A 72 -8.49 -2.58 -1.22
N ASP A 73 -9.13 -1.43 -1.40
CA ASP A 73 -10.50 -1.37 -1.89
C ASP A 73 -10.57 -1.61 -3.41
N THR A 74 -11.54 -2.43 -3.80
CA THR A 74 -12.07 -2.48 -5.16
C THR A 74 -13.52 -2.06 -5.16
N LYS A 75 -14.11 -1.83 -6.35
CA LYS A 75 -15.52 -1.36 -6.48
C LYS A 75 -16.54 -2.19 -5.69
N ASN A 76 -16.25 -3.47 -5.41
CA ASN A 76 -17.21 -4.40 -4.83
C ASN A 76 -16.71 -5.13 -3.55
N SER A 77 -15.44 -5.00 -3.15
CA SER A 77 -14.87 -5.74 -2.00
C SER A 77 -13.48 -5.22 -1.63
N HIS A 78 -13.01 -5.56 -0.42
CA HIS A 78 -11.58 -5.57 -0.10
C HIS A 78 -10.89 -6.73 -0.83
N GLN A 79 -9.73 -6.47 -1.42
CA GLN A 79 -8.85 -7.49 -2.00
C GLN A 79 -7.54 -7.52 -1.22
N GLN A 80 -7.07 -8.72 -0.89
CA GLN A 80 -5.81 -8.88 -0.20
C GLN A 80 -4.66 -8.53 -1.16
N LEU A 81 -3.76 -7.65 -0.71
CA LEU A 81 -2.58 -7.25 -1.47
C LEU A 81 -1.68 -8.46 -1.69
N PHE A 82 -1.38 -8.81 -2.94
CA PHE A 82 -0.52 -9.94 -3.24
C PHE A 82 0.94 -9.53 -3.42
N GLY A 83 1.17 -8.38 -4.07
CA GLY A 83 2.51 -7.84 -4.23
C GLY A 83 2.48 -6.44 -4.83
N PHE A 84 3.51 -6.12 -5.59
CA PHE A 84 3.58 -4.87 -6.31
C PHE A 84 4.58 -4.98 -7.46
N ARG A 85 4.48 -4.03 -8.40
CA ARG A 85 5.48 -3.82 -9.43
C ARG A 85 5.96 -2.37 -9.40
N VAL A 86 7.10 -2.12 -10.03
CA VAL A 86 7.67 -0.78 -10.15
C VAL A 86 7.58 -0.31 -11.58
N ALA A 87 7.01 0.88 -11.79
CA ALA A 87 6.94 1.50 -13.10
C ALA A 87 6.93 3.02 -13.00
N ASN A 88 7.73 3.70 -13.82
CA ASN A 88 7.81 5.17 -13.89
C ASN A 88 7.95 5.83 -12.51
N ASP A 89 8.91 5.34 -11.70
CA ASP A 89 9.19 5.85 -10.34
C ASP A 89 8.00 5.73 -9.36
N CYS A 90 7.03 4.86 -9.67
CA CYS A 90 5.89 4.54 -8.83
C CYS A 90 5.95 3.09 -8.34
N LEU A 91 5.48 2.86 -7.12
CA LEU A 91 5.16 1.54 -6.57
C LEU A 91 3.67 1.28 -6.82
N LEU A 92 3.37 0.23 -7.59
CA LEU A 92 2.03 -0.13 -8.01
C LEU A 92 1.61 -1.42 -7.29
N LEU A 93 0.82 -1.26 -6.23
CA LEU A 93 0.32 -2.31 -5.35
C LEU A 93 -0.86 -3.03 -6.00
N GLY A 94 -0.87 -4.37 -5.99
CA GLY A 94 -1.91 -5.21 -6.58
C GLY A 94 -1.71 -6.70 -6.36
#